data_AF-A0A8S3DJH4-F1
#
_entry.id   AF-A0A8S3DJH4-F1
#
_cell.length_a   1.000
_cell.length_b   1.000
_cell.length_c   1.000
_cell.angle_alpha   90.00
_cell.angle_beta   90.00
_cell.angle_gamma   90.00
#
_symmetry.space_group_name_H-M   'P 1'
#
loop_
_entity.id
_entity.type
_entity.pdbx_description
1 polymer ?
#
loop_
_entity_poly.entity_id
_entity_poly.type
_entity_poly.pdbx_seq_one_letter_code
_entity_poly.pdbx_strand_id
1 'polypeptide(L)'
;MMTIRLLLIILFITQTNGKNQKTFSPIENSRPIIGILTQPASSIWQTSNRTTYLAASYVKYVESTGAQVVPIRMYQPIDYYLHLFNSLNG
;
A
#
# COMPACT_ATOMS: atom_id res chain seq x y z
N MET A 1 -6.44 35.61 -48.67
CA MET A 1 -5.50 34.54 -48.26
C MET A 1 -4.95 34.71 -46.84
N MET A 2 -4.90 35.93 -46.26
CA MET A 2 -4.32 36.19 -44.92
C MET A 2 -5.33 36.18 -43.75
N THR A 3 -6.58 36.60 -43.97
CA THR A 3 -7.60 36.74 -42.90
C THR A 3 -8.12 35.40 -42.36
N ILE A 4 -8.25 34.38 -43.22
CA ILE A 4 -8.67 33.02 -42.84
C ILE A 4 -7.63 32.34 -41.93
N ARG A 5 -6.33 32.58 -42.14
CA ARG A 5 -5.28 32.03 -41.27
C ARG A 5 -5.32 32.65 -39.86
N LEU A 6 -5.65 33.93 -39.74
CA LEU A 6 -5.76 34.60 -38.44
C LEU A 6 -6.93 34.06 -37.62
N LEU A 7 -8.08 33.76 -38.26
CA LEU A 7 -9.26 33.20 -37.60
C LEU A 7 -9.02 31.77 -37.09
N LEU A 8 -8.28 30.95 -37.85
CA LEU A 8 -7.95 29.58 -37.47
C LEU A 8 -6.99 29.50 -36.28
N ILE A 9 -6.06 30.46 -36.15
CA ILE A 9 -5.13 30.53 -35.02
C ILE A 9 -5.89 30.85 -33.72
N ILE A 10 -6.86 31.77 -33.76
CA ILE A 10 -7.70 32.12 -32.60
C ILE A 10 -8.57 30.92 -32.18
N LEU A 11 -9.10 30.15 -33.14
CA LEU A 11 -9.84 28.92 -32.85
C LEU A 11 -8.94 27.84 -32.20
N PHE A 12 -7.66 27.78 -32.57
CA PHE A 12 -6.70 26.85 -31.98
C PHE A 12 -6.32 27.22 -30.54
N ILE A 13 -6.19 28.52 -30.24
CA ILE A 13 -5.84 29.02 -28.89
C ILE A 13 -6.98 28.80 -27.89
N THR A 14 -8.24 28.83 -28.34
CA THR A 14 -9.40 28.59 -27.45
C THR A 14 -9.61 27.12 -27.09
N GLN A 15 -9.08 26.16 -27.87
CA GLN A 15 -9.21 24.73 -27.58
C GLN A 15 -8.23 24.19 -26.52
N THR A 16 -7.25 24.97 -26.05
CA THR A 16 -6.23 24.46 -25.11
C THR A 16 -6.56 24.67 -23.62
N ASN A 17 -7.61 25.43 -23.28
CA ASN A 17 -7.90 25.83 -21.89
C ASN A 17 -8.95 24.98 -21.14
N GLY A 18 -9.12 23.72 -21.52
CA GLY A 18 -10.26 22.92 -21.05
C GLY A 18 -9.98 21.52 -20.51
N LYS A 19 -8.75 21.20 -20.06
CA LYS A 19 -8.54 19.94 -19.32
C LYS A 19 -8.67 20.20 -17.82
N ASN A 20 -9.91 20.21 -17.33
CA ASN A 20 -10.20 19.98 -15.91
C ASN A 20 -9.71 18.57 -15.56
N GLN A 21 -8.45 18.45 -15.17
CA GLN A 21 -7.97 17.21 -14.60
C GLN A 21 -8.64 17.08 -13.24
N LYS A 22 -9.57 16.14 -13.11
CA LYS A 22 -9.92 15.59 -11.79
C LYS A 22 -8.59 15.14 -11.20
N THR A 23 -8.05 15.91 -10.27
CA THR A 23 -6.91 15.49 -9.47
C THR A 23 -7.40 14.28 -8.69
N PHE A 24 -7.09 13.09 -9.19
CA PHE A 24 -7.19 11.88 -8.39
C PHE A 24 -6.10 12.02 -7.35
N SER A 25 -6.39 12.69 -6.22
CA SER A 25 -5.58 12.55 -5.03
C SER A 25 -5.77 11.11 -4.61
N PRO A 26 -4.75 10.24 -4.70
CA PRO A 26 -4.87 8.92 -4.10
C PRO A 26 -5.26 9.13 -2.65
N ILE A 27 -6.18 8.32 -2.14
CA ILE A 27 -6.45 8.30 -0.70
C ILE A 27 -5.19 7.70 -0.08
N GLU A 28 -4.26 8.57 0.31
CA GLU A 28 -2.99 8.19 0.92
C GLU A 28 -3.26 7.74 2.36
N ASN A 29 -2.98 6.47 2.65
CA ASN A 29 -3.00 6.00 4.03
C ASN A 29 -1.71 6.45 4.73
N SER A 30 -1.82 7.48 5.58
CA SER A 30 -0.69 8.03 6.35
C SER A 30 -0.19 7.12 7.48
N ARG A 31 -0.90 6.00 7.76
CA ARG A 31 -0.53 5.01 8.77
C ARG A 31 -0.71 3.60 8.22
N PRO A 32 0.13 3.18 7.25
CA PRO A 32 0.01 1.85 6.67
C PRO A 32 0.29 0.76 7.71
N ILE A 33 -0.50 -0.32 7.66
CA ILE A 33 -0.34 -1.51 8.49
C ILE A 33 0.16 -2.64 7.60
N ILE A 34 1.36 -3.15 7.90
CA ILE A 34 2.07 -4.16 7.11
C ILE A 34 2.10 -5.48 7.87
N GLY A 35 1.68 -6.55 7.21
CA GLY A 35 1.72 -7.90 7.72
C GLY A 35 3.08 -8.57 7.50
N ILE A 36 3.68 -9.16 8.54
CA ILE A 36 4.91 -9.96 8.38
C ILE A 36 4.63 -11.41 8.76
N LEU A 37 4.88 -12.33 7.83
CA LEU A 37 4.73 -13.76 8.06
C LEU A 37 5.72 -14.25 9.11
N THR A 38 5.18 -14.93 10.12
CA THR A 38 5.98 -15.63 11.12
C THR A 38 6.52 -16.95 10.57
N GLN A 39 7.63 -17.44 11.09
CA GLN A 39 8.16 -18.77 10.76
C GLN A 39 7.91 -19.75 11.90
N PRO A 40 7.97 -21.07 11.69
CA PRO A 40 7.89 -22.04 12.78
C PRO A 40 9.03 -21.80 13.77
N ALA A 41 8.73 -21.81 15.06
CA ALA A 41 9.76 -21.74 16.09
C ALA A 41 10.61 -23.01 16.04
N SER A 42 11.94 -22.86 16.13
CA SER A 42 12.85 -24.00 16.28
C SER A 42 12.50 -24.79 17.55
N SER A 43 12.72 -26.11 17.52
CA SER A 43 12.38 -27.04 18.61
C SER A 43 12.97 -26.63 19.96
N ILE A 44 14.10 -25.92 19.97
CA ILE A 44 14.78 -25.43 21.18
C ILE A 44 13.99 -24.28 21.86
N TRP A 45 13.23 -23.51 21.08
CA TRP A 45 12.50 -22.32 21.52
C TRP A 45 10.99 -22.52 21.54
N GLN A 46 10.53 -23.69 21.09
CA GLN A 46 9.13 -24.04 21.02
C GLN A 46 8.63 -24.38 22.42
N THR A 47 7.66 -23.60 22.90
CA THR A 47 6.90 -23.91 24.12
C THR A 47 5.44 -24.11 23.75
N SER A 48 4.63 -24.65 24.66
CA SER A 48 3.18 -24.80 24.45
C SER A 48 2.50 -23.52 23.96
N ASN A 49 3.05 -22.36 24.35
CA ASN A 49 2.52 -21.03 24.03
C ASN A 49 3.30 -20.29 22.93
N ARG A 50 4.38 -20.86 22.38
CA ARG A 50 5.23 -20.22 21.36
C ARG A 50 5.54 -21.19 20.22
N THR A 51 4.68 -21.21 19.21
CA THR A 51 4.80 -22.10 18.05
C THR A 51 5.46 -21.42 16.84
N THR A 52 5.48 -20.09 16.80
CA THR A 52 6.00 -19.30 15.68
C THR A 52 6.93 -18.17 16.16
N TYR A 53 7.86 -17.76 15.31
CA TYR A 53 8.87 -16.74 15.58
C TYR A 53 8.85 -15.64 14.51
N LEU A 54 9.13 -14.40 14.93
CA LEU A 54 9.35 -13.24 14.06
C LEU A 54 10.58 -12.49 14.56
N ALA A 55 11.57 -12.30 13.70
CA ALA A 55 12.78 -11.56 14.07
C ALA A 55 12.48 -10.07 14.21
N ALA A 56 12.92 -9.48 15.33
CA ALA A 56 12.71 -8.07 15.62
C ALA A 56 13.37 -7.12 14.60
N SER A 57 14.39 -7.59 13.86
CA SER A 57 15.03 -6.81 12.79
C SER A 57 14.06 -6.44 11.67
N TYR A 58 13.18 -7.36 11.26
CA TYR A 58 12.17 -7.08 10.23
C TYR A 58 11.12 -6.08 10.73
N VAL A 59 10.69 -6.21 11.99
CA VAL A 59 9.75 -5.28 12.61
C VAL A 59 10.34 -3.88 12.64
N LYS A 60 11.56 -3.74 13.17
CA LYS A 60 12.26 -2.45 13.24
C LYS A 60 12.53 -1.83 11.87
N TYR A 61 12.85 -2.65 10.87
CA TYR A 61 13.04 -2.17 9.51
C TYR A 61 11.76 -1.52 8.97
N VAL A 62 10.62 -2.19 9.11
CA VAL A 62 9.32 -1.65 8.65
C VAL A 62 8.89 -0.44 9.49
N GLU A 63 9.00 -0.51 10.82
CA GLU A 63 8.65 0.61 11.71
C GLU A 63 9.50 1.86 11.46
N SER A 64 10.76 1.69 11.06
CA SER A 64 11.64 2.83 10.72
C SER A 64 11.15 3.63 9.51
N THR A 65 10.26 3.06 8.69
CA THR A 65 9.61 3.75 7.56
C THR A 65 8.34 4.50 7.97
N GLY A 66 7.91 4.41 9.24
CA GLY A 66 6.68 5.01 9.74
C GLY A 66 5.42 4.12 9.62
N ALA A 67 5.58 2.87 9.18
CA ALA A 67 4.51 1.89 9.11
C ALA A 67 4.30 1.16 10.45
N GLN A 68 3.09 0.62 10.66
CA GLN A 68 2.78 -0.29 11.76
C GLN A 68 2.92 -1.74 11.31
N VAL A 69 3.28 -2.64 12.22
CA VAL A 69 3.52 -4.05 11.90
C VAL A 69 2.53 -4.97 12.61
N VAL A 70 1.96 -5.93 11.87
CA VAL A 70 1.13 -7.01 12.41
C VAL A 70 1.76 -8.37 12.09
N PRO A 71 1.98 -9.25 13.09
CA PRO A 71 2.51 -10.58 12.83
C PRO A 71 1.42 -11.50 12.24
N ILE A 72 1.71 -12.12 11.10
CA ILE A 72 0.85 -13.14 10.49
C ILE A 72 1.29 -14.52 11.00
N ARG A 73 0.54 -15.07 11.94
CA ARG A 73 0.80 -16.39 12.51
C ARG A 73 0.61 -17.49 11.46
N MET A 74 1.53 -18.45 11.40
CA MET A 74 1.36 -19.67 10.61
C MET A 74 0.31 -20.60 11.25
N TYR A 75 -0.13 -21.59 10.46
CA TYR A 75 -1.04 -22.65 10.89
C TYR A 75 -2.42 -22.16 11.37
N GLN A 76 -2.90 -21.06 10.79
CA GLN A 76 -4.23 -20.52 11.04
C GLN A 76 -5.24 -20.99 9.96
N PRO A 77 -6.55 -20.96 10.22
CA PRO A 77 -7.58 -21.26 9.22
C PRO A 77 -7.61 -20.20 8.10
N ILE A 78 -8.19 -20.54 6.95
CA ILE A 78 -8.27 -19.64 5.79
C ILE A 78 -8.96 -18.31 6.11
N ASP A 79 -10.03 -18.33 6.91
CA ASP A 79 -10.80 -17.14 7.28
C ASP A 79 -9.95 -16.10 8.03
N TYR A 80 -8.99 -16.56 8.83
CA TYR A 80 -8.03 -15.69 9.51
C TYR A 80 -7.17 -14.91 8.51
N TYR A 81 -6.65 -15.59 7.48
CA TYR A 81 -5.83 -14.94 6.46
C TYR A 81 -6.66 -14.00 5.59
N LEU A 82 -7.88 -14.38 5.23
CA LEU A 82 -8.79 -13.51 4.47
C LEU A 82 -9.15 -12.24 5.27
N HIS A 83 -9.42 -12.39 6.57
CA HIS A 83 -9.67 -11.25 7.43
C HIS A 83 -8.46 -10.30 7.49
N LEU A 84 -7.25 -10.84 7.70
CA LEU A 84 -6.04 -10.03 7.72
C LEU A 84 -5.75 -9.38 6.36
N PHE A 85 -5.85 -10.12 5.27
CA PHE A 85 -5.59 -9.61 3.93
C PHE A 85 -6.46 -8.39 3.60
N ASN A 86 -7.74 -8.41 3.99
CA ASN A 86 -8.65 -7.28 3.79
C ASN A 86 -8.44 -6.13 4.80
N SER A 87 -7.67 -6.35 5.87
CA SER A 87 -7.41 -5.37 6.92
C SER A 87 -6.03 -4.69 6.79
N LEU A 88 -5.12 -5.27 6.01
CA LEU A 88 -3.74 -4.82 5.87
C LEU A 88 -3.54 -4.01 4.59
N ASN A 89 -2.49 -3.18 4.57
CA ASN A 89 -2.08 -2.42 3.39
C ASN A 89 -1.02 -3.14 2.55
N GLY A 90 -0.37 -4.15 3.11
CA GLY A 90 0.69 -4.94 2.48
C GLY A 90 1.23 -6.01 3.40
#